data_AF-A0A2S1R4B1-F1
#
_entry.id   AF-A0A2S1R4B1-F1
#
_cell.length_a   1.000
_cell.length_b   1.000
_cell.length_c   1.000
_cell.angle_alpha   90.00
_cell.angle_beta   90.00
_cell.angle_gamma   90.00
#
_symmetry.space_group_name_H-M   'P 1'
#
loop_
_entity.id
_entity.type
_entity.pdbx_description
1 polymer ?
#
loop_
_entity_poly.entity_id
_entity_poly.type
_entity_poly.pdbx_seq_one_letter_code
_entity_poly.pdbx_strand_id
1 'polypeptide(L)'
;MTGHGWDMYLHTLAQYLEHFAGRPAHFVTAEGPPASSGPGSWAALEEALGVKGPFARGQQLRLAPEGLPPLEGVVDFAYPEFVNFLAIRTADGLYRFHDNSPMGMPQAVGHYLFGEIDREATEQAWRDWLARAYD
;
A
#
# COMPACT_ATOMS: atom_id res chain seq x y z
N MET A 1 24.63 0.87 1.53
CA MET A 1 23.76 1.95 1.04
C MET A 1 22.41 1.81 1.76
N THR A 2 22.31 2.37 2.97
CA THR A 2 21.25 2.09 3.96
C THR A 2 20.20 3.22 4.08
N GLY A 3 20.20 4.20 3.17
CA GLY A 3 19.36 5.41 3.24
C GLY A 3 17.94 5.29 2.67
N HIS A 4 17.72 4.43 1.67
CA HIS A 4 16.45 4.39 0.92
C HIS A 4 15.21 4.12 1.78
N GLY A 5 15.34 3.33 2.85
CA GLY A 5 14.22 3.08 3.77
C GLY A 5 13.78 4.36 4.50
N TRP A 6 14.73 5.19 4.91
CA TRP A 6 14.43 6.46 5.61
C TRP A 6 13.72 7.46 4.70
N ASP A 7 14.04 7.49 3.41
CA ASP A 7 13.42 8.42 2.46
C ASP A 7 11.89 8.23 2.42
N MET A 8 11.42 6.98 2.36
CA MET A 8 9.99 6.68 2.36
C MET A 8 9.31 7.02 3.70
N TYR A 9 9.96 6.75 4.84
CA TYR A 9 9.41 7.11 6.14
C TYR A 9 9.30 8.62 6.33
N LEU A 10 10.37 9.37 6.01
CA LEU A 10 10.38 10.83 6.09
C LEU A 10 9.42 11.45 5.09
N HIS A 11 9.29 10.86 3.90
CA HIS A 11 8.28 11.29 2.92
C HIS A 11 6.86 11.06 3.44
N THR A 12 6.56 9.90 4.03
CA THR A 12 5.25 9.61 4.62
C THR A 12 4.92 10.60 5.74
N LEU A 13 5.90 10.95 6.58
CA LEU A 13 5.76 12.00 7.59
C LEU A 13 5.48 13.38 6.95
N ALA A 14 6.19 13.74 5.87
CA ALA A 14 5.94 14.99 5.16
C ALA A 14 4.52 15.05 4.58
N GLN A 15 4.04 13.95 3.98
CA GLN A 15 2.67 13.86 3.47
C GLN A 15 1.61 13.99 4.58
N TYR A 16 1.86 13.42 5.77
CA TYR A 16 1.03 13.65 6.94
C TYR A 16 0.95 15.14 7.31
N LEU A 17 2.11 15.78 7.47
CA LEU A 17 2.18 17.19 7.87
C LEU A 17 1.57 18.14 6.83
N GLU A 18 1.66 17.81 5.55
CA GLU A 18 1.13 18.65 4.47
C GLU A 18 -0.39 18.49 4.27
N HIS A 19 -0.92 17.28 4.37
CA HIS A 19 -2.29 16.97 3.94
C HIS A 19 -3.23 16.54 5.07
N PHE A 20 -2.70 16.11 6.21
CA PHE A 20 -3.46 15.45 7.26
C PHE A 20 -3.17 15.99 8.66
N ALA A 21 -2.45 17.11 8.77
CA ALA A 21 -2.06 17.69 10.04
C ALA A 21 -3.26 17.89 10.99
N GLY A 22 -3.11 17.41 12.23
CA GLY A 22 -4.15 17.49 13.25
C GLY A 22 -5.19 16.36 13.20
N ARG A 23 -5.20 15.53 12.16
CA ARG A 23 -6.04 14.32 12.12
C ARG A 23 -5.31 13.17 12.84
N PRO A 24 -6.01 12.39 13.70
CA PRO A 24 -5.45 11.17 14.28
C PRO A 24 -5.06 10.17 13.19
N ALA A 25 -3.91 9.52 13.36
CA ALA A 25 -3.43 8.49 12.44
C ALA A 25 -3.80 7.10 12.97
N HIS A 26 -4.58 6.35 12.19
CA HIS A 26 -4.83 4.94 12.44
C HIS A 26 -3.91 4.11 11.56
N PHE A 27 -2.94 3.42 12.16
CA PHE A 27 -2.08 2.50 11.44
C PHE A 27 -2.76 1.15 11.29
N VAL A 28 -3.00 0.76 10.04
CA VAL A 28 -3.64 -0.50 9.63
C VAL A 28 -2.59 -1.33 8.91
N THR A 29 -2.50 -2.60 9.27
CA THR A 29 -1.61 -3.56 8.61
C THR A 29 -2.33 -4.88 8.33
N ALA A 30 -2.02 -5.49 7.21
CA ALA A 30 -2.47 -6.83 6.88
C ALA A 30 -1.38 -7.57 6.10
N GLU A 31 -1.29 -8.86 6.33
CA GLU A 31 -0.36 -9.78 5.66
C GLU A 31 -1.18 -10.79 4.87
N GLY A 32 -0.71 -11.12 3.67
CA GLY A 32 -1.32 -12.12 2.80
C GLY A 32 -0.97 -13.55 3.19
N PRO A 33 -1.53 -14.54 2.48
CA PRO A 33 -1.26 -15.94 2.76
C PRO A 33 0.19 -16.30 2.37
N PRO A 34 0.74 -17.43 2.87
CA PRO A 34 2.08 -17.91 2.49
C PRO A 34 2.31 -18.03 0.98
N ALA A 35 1.27 -18.27 0.20
CA ALA A 35 1.32 -18.33 -1.26
C ALA A 35 1.79 -17.00 -1.91
N SER A 36 1.64 -15.87 -1.20
CA SER A 36 2.07 -14.54 -1.64
C SER A 36 3.56 -14.25 -1.39
N SER A 37 4.36 -15.23 -0.98
CA SER A 37 5.80 -15.05 -0.71
C SER A 37 6.72 -15.33 -1.90
N GLY A 38 6.16 -15.84 -3.01
CA GLY A 38 6.93 -16.33 -4.15
C GLY A 38 7.25 -15.29 -5.23
N PRO A 39 8.15 -15.62 -6.18
CA PRO A 39 8.36 -14.81 -7.37
C PRO A 39 7.05 -14.59 -8.13
N GLY A 40 6.80 -13.35 -8.56
CA GLY A 40 5.58 -12.98 -9.28
C GLY A 40 4.41 -12.54 -8.38
N SER A 41 4.53 -12.64 -7.05
CA SER A 41 3.47 -12.18 -6.14
C SER A 41 3.18 -10.68 -6.28
N TRP A 42 4.17 -9.84 -6.60
CA TRP A 42 3.90 -8.43 -6.89
C TRP A 42 3.01 -8.22 -8.12
N ALA A 43 3.24 -8.98 -9.20
CA ALA A 43 2.42 -8.86 -10.41
C ALA A 43 0.97 -9.30 -10.14
N ALA A 44 0.77 -10.33 -9.31
CA ALA A 44 -0.55 -10.73 -8.84
C ALA A 44 -1.21 -9.65 -7.95
N LEU A 45 -0.43 -8.98 -7.09
CA LEU A 45 -0.92 -7.84 -6.31
C LEU A 45 -1.42 -6.71 -7.23
N GLU A 46 -0.62 -6.35 -8.23
CA GLU A 46 -0.95 -5.30 -9.20
C GLU A 46 -2.24 -5.64 -9.95
N GLU A 47 -2.36 -6.88 -10.44
CA GLU A 47 -3.56 -7.39 -11.11
C GLU A 47 -4.79 -7.31 -10.20
N ALA A 48 -4.68 -7.79 -8.96
CA ALA A 48 -5.77 -7.76 -7.98
C ALA A 48 -6.18 -6.33 -7.57
N LEU A 49 -5.26 -5.36 -7.68
CA LEU A 49 -5.53 -3.94 -7.47
C LEU A 49 -6.07 -3.23 -8.72
N GLY A 50 -6.01 -3.87 -9.89
CA GLY A 50 -6.43 -3.30 -11.17
C GLY A 50 -5.44 -2.28 -11.74
N VAL A 51 -4.16 -2.36 -11.37
CA VAL A 51 -3.10 -1.44 -11.81
C VAL A 51 -1.91 -2.20 -12.39
N LYS A 52 -0.97 -1.48 -13.00
CA LYS A 52 0.29 -2.06 -13.48
C LYS A 52 1.38 -1.00 -13.51
N GLY A 53 2.54 -1.30 -12.95
CA GLY A 53 3.70 -0.43 -12.96
C GLY A 53 4.41 -0.33 -14.34
N PRO A 54 5.46 0.50 -14.44
CA PRO A 54 6.04 1.31 -13.36
C PRO A 54 5.13 2.49 -12.96
N PHE A 55 5.18 2.86 -11.68
CA PHE A 55 4.40 3.97 -11.14
C PHE A 55 5.24 5.25 -11.06
N ALA A 56 4.73 6.34 -11.60
CA ALA A 56 5.41 7.63 -11.58
C ALA A 56 4.81 8.55 -10.52
N ARG A 57 5.66 9.25 -9.75
CA ARG A 57 5.18 10.27 -8.81
C ARG A 57 4.31 11.31 -9.53
N GLY A 58 3.15 11.63 -8.95
CA GLY A 58 2.15 12.52 -9.53
C GLY A 58 1.12 11.82 -10.43
N GLN A 59 1.31 10.53 -10.74
CA GLN A 59 0.32 9.75 -11.47
C GLN A 59 -0.96 9.58 -10.66
N GLN A 60 -2.11 9.86 -11.28
CA GLN A 60 -3.41 9.57 -10.70
C GLN A 60 -3.76 8.10 -10.95
N LEU A 61 -4.19 7.41 -9.90
CA LEU A 61 -4.58 6.01 -9.93
C LEU A 61 -5.93 5.79 -9.26
N ARG A 62 -6.63 4.78 -9.76
CA ARG A 62 -7.83 4.22 -9.15
C ARG A 62 -7.60 2.73 -8.96
N LEU A 63 -7.51 2.30 -7.71
CA LEU A 63 -7.37 0.89 -7.35
C LEU A 63 -8.74 0.34 -7.02
N ALA A 64 -8.99 -0.90 -7.41
CA ALA A 64 -10.29 -1.55 -7.22
C ALA A 64 -10.13 -2.92 -6.52
N PRO A 65 -9.61 -2.96 -5.28
CA PRO A 65 -9.51 -4.20 -4.52
C PRO A 65 -10.91 -4.79 -4.26
N GLU A 66 -11.16 -6.02 -4.74
CA GLU A 66 -12.46 -6.66 -4.64
C GLU A 66 -12.97 -6.78 -3.19
N GLY A 67 -14.18 -6.29 -2.93
CA GLY A 67 -14.79 -6.31 -1.60
C GLY A 67 -14.31 -5.20 -0.66
N LEU A 68 -13.43 -4.32 -1.12
CA LEU A 68 -13.02 -3.09 -0.45
C LEU A 68 -13.49 -1.87 -1.25
N PRO A 69 -13.66 -0.69 -0.62
CA PRO A 69 -13.92 0.55 -1.35
C PRO A 69 -12.80 0.84 -2.37
N PRO A 70 -13.12 1.35 -3.57
CA PRO A 70 -12.11 1.77 -4.51
C PRO A 70 -11.27 2.91 -3.91
N LEU A 71 -9.96 2.87 -4.17
CA LEU A 71 -9.03 3.90 -3.72
C LEU A 71 -8.68 4.80 -4.89
N GLU A 72 -9.00 6.09 -4.77
CA GLU A 72 -8.65 7.09 -5.77
C GLU A 72 -7.65 8.07 -5.16
N GLY A 73 -6.51 8.24 -5.83
CA GLY A 73 -5.44 9.04 -5.29
C GLY A 73 -4.28 9.24 -6.25
N VAL A 74 -3.25 9.88 -5.72
CA VAL A 74 -2.02 10.19 -6.45
C VAL A 74 -0.87 9.34 -5.93
N VAL A 75 0.00 8.89 -6.83
CA VAL A 75 1.29 8.31 -6.45
C VAL A 75 2.14 9.41 -5.84
N ASP A 76 2.31 9.40 -4.51
CA ASP A 76 3.03 10.43 -3.78
C ASP A 76 4.55 10.16 -3.71
N PHE A 77 4.92 8.88 -3.77
CA PHE A 77 6.29 8.41 -3.75
C PHE A 77 6.52 7.30 -4.79
N ALA A 78 7.69 7.33 -5.44
CA ALA A 78 8.12 6.28 -6.36
C ALA A 78 9.59 5.95 -6.10
N TYR A 79 9.90 4.66 -5.96
CA TYR A 79 11.28 4.18 -6.01
C TYR A 79 11.76 4.08 -7.47
N PRO A 80 13.07 3.87 -7.70
CA PRO A 80 13.57 3.49 -9.02
C PRO A 80 12.82 2.27 -9.59
N GLU A 81 12.70 2.19 -10.91
CA GLU A 81 11.85 1.22 -11.63
C GLU A 81 12.13 -0.27 -11.31
N PHE A 82 13.30 -0.60 -10.78
CA PHE A 82 13.65 -1.97 -10.39
C PHE A 82 13.17 -2.36 -8.97
N VAL A 83 12.54 -1.44 -8.24
CA VAL A 83 11.96 -1.69 -6.91
C VAL A 83 10.44 -1.70 -7.04
N ASN A 84 9.85 -2.86 -6.78
CA ASN A 84 8.41 -3.03 -6.72
C ASN A 84 7.85 -2.38 -5.45
N PHE A 85 7.13 -1.27 -5.64
CA PHE A 85 6.50 -0.53 -4.57
C PHE A 85 5.39 0.36 -5.13
N LEU A 86 4.31 0.51 -4.36
CA LEU A 86 3.24 1.42 -4.69
C LEU A 86 2.87 2.24 -3.45
N ALA A 87 2.98 3.56 -3.59
CA ALA A 87 2.61 4.53 -2.57
C ALA A 87 1.50 5.41 -3.12
N ILE A 88 0.33 5.44 -2.47
CA ILE A 88 -0.79 6.28 -2.88
C ILE A 88 -1.26 7.13 -1.73
N ARG A 89 -1.46 8.42 -2.01
CA ARG A 89 -2.20 9.34 -1.14
C ARG A 89 -3.61 9.54 -1.68
N THR A 90 -4.60 9.18 -0.88
CA THR A 90 -6.02 9.48 -1.12
C THR A 90 -6.43 10.75 -0.37
N ALA A 91 -7.73 11.07 -0.35
CA ALA A 91 -8.29 12.18 0.43
C ALA A 91 -8.20 11.96 1.96
N ASP A 92 -8.04 10.71 2.39
CA ASP A 92 -8.19 10.28 3.79
C ASP A 92 -7.15 9.26 4.26
N GLY A 93 -6.19 8.89 3.41
CA GLY A 93 -5.17 7.93 3.79
C GLY A 93 -3.89 7.95 2.95
N LEU A 94 -2.87 7.31 3.51
CA LEU A 94 -1.61 6.98 2.86
C LEU A 94 -1.47 5.45 2.81
N TYR A 95 -1.48 4.90 1.60
CA TYR A 95 -1.43 3.47 1.34
C TYR A 95 -0.05 3.10 0.83
N ARG A 96 0.59 2.10 1.44
CA ARG A 96 1.92 1.60 1.10
C ARG A 96 1.85 0.09 0.85
N PHE A 97 2.16 -0.33 -0.36
CA PHE A 97 2.23 -1.72 -0.78
C PHE A 97 3.69 -2.06 -1.05
N HIS A 98 4.21 -3.07 -0.34
CA HIS A 98 5.61 -3.47 -0.39
C HIS A 98 5.73 -4.84 -1.03
N ASP A 99 6.62 -4.99 -2.03
CA ASP A 99 7.01 -6.31 -2.48
C ASP A 99 7.94 -6.98 -1.47
N ASN A 100 7.37 -7.92 -0.72
CA ASN A 100 8.08 -8.69 0.29
C ASN A 100 8.66 -10.01 -0.26
N SER A 101 8.30 -10.39 -1.49
CA SER A 101 8.75 -11.65 -2.11
C SER A 101 10.27 -11.76 -2.28
N PRO A 102 11.07 -10.69 -2.49
CA PRO A 102 12.53 -10.80 -2.50
C PRO A 102 13.12 -11.27 -1.16
N MET A 103 12.37 -11.12 -0.06
CA MET A 103 12.74 -11.60 1.28
C MET A 103 12.12 -12.96 1.61
N GLY A 104 11.36 -13.57 0.69
CA GLY A 104 10.61 -14.80 0.94
C GLY A 104 9.48 -14.63 1.95
N MET A 105 8.99 -13.39 2.12
CA MET A 105 7.93 -13.05 3.07
C MET A 105 6.62 -12.79 2.31
N PRO A 106 5.44 -13.10 2.90
CA PRO A 106 4.15 -12.80 2.28
C PRO A 106 4.01 -11.31 1.96
N GLN A 107 3.25 -11.00 0.90
CA GLN A 107 2.89 -9.62 0.59
C GLN A 107 2.13 -9.01 1.76
N ALA A 108 2.44 -7.76 2.09
CA ALA A 108 1.80 -7.05 3.17
C ALA A 108 1.50 -5.61 2.78
N VAL A 109 0.55 -5.04 3.50
CA VAL A 109 0.13 -3.66 3.33
C VAL A 109 0.28 -2.89 4.63
N GLY A 110 0.75 -1.65 4.52
CA GLY A 110 0.84 -0.69 5.62
C GLY A 110 0.09 0.59 5.25
N HIS A 111 -0.93 0.93 6.01
CA HIS A 111 -1.81 2.06 5.70
C HIS A 111 -1.92 2.99 6.89
N TYR A 112 -1.85 4.30 6.63
CA TYR A 112 -2.21 5.34 7.61
C TYR A 112 -3.52 5.96 7.18
N LEU A 113 -4.58 5.73 7.95
CA LEU A 113 -5.91 6.27 7.68
C LEU A 113 -6.20 7.39 8.67
N PHE A 114 -6.81 8.48 8.20
CA PHE A 114 -7.02 9.71 8.95
C PHE A 114 -8.50 10.05 9.15
N GLY A 115 -9.39 9.09 8.91
CA GLY A 115 -10.84 9.17 9.18
C GLY A 115 -11.22 8.31 10.38
N GLU A 116 -12.49 8.39 10.79
CA GLU A 116 -13.04 7.46 11.77
C GLU A 116 -13.13 6.07 11.14
N ILE A 117 -12.47 5.09 11.76
CA ILE A 117 -12.48 3.69 11.31
C ILE A 117 -12.65 2.75 12.49
N ASP A 118 -13.22 1.58 12.21
CA ASP A 118 -12.97 0.38 13.01
C ASP A 118 -11.68 -0.25 12.51
N ARG A 119 -10.61 -0.11 13.32
CA ARG A 119 -9.27 -0.60 12.95
C ARG A 119 -9.25 -2.12 12.75
N GLU A 120 -9.86 -2.89 13.65
CA GLU A 120 -9.83 -4.36 13.56
C GLU A 120 -10.60 -4.85 12.35
N ALA A 121 -11.80 -4.29 12.10
CA ALA A 121 -12.58 -4.63 10.92
C ALA A 121 -11.85 -4.24 9.62
N THR A 122 -11.17 -3.09 9.60
CA THR A 122 -10.40 -2.62 8.44
C THR A 122 -9.21 -3.54 8.17
N GLU A 123 -8.43 -3.88 9.19
CA GLU A 123 -7.32 -4.83 9.06
C GLU A 123 -7.80 -6.21 8.60
N GLN A 124 -8.95 -6.67 9.11
CA GLN A 124 -9.54 -7.94 8.68
C GLN A 124 -9.96 -7.90 7.21
N ALA A 125 -10.60 -6.82 6.76
CA ALA A 125 -11.02 -6.67 5.38
C ALA A 125 -9.83 -6.68 4.41
N TRP A 126 -8.70 -6.06 4.79
CA TRP A 126 -7.45 -6.14 4.02
C TRP A 126 -6.83 -7.55 4.03
N ARG A 127 -6.85 -8.27 5.16
CA ARG A 127 -6.41 -9.67 5.25
C ARG A 127 -7.23 -10.57 4.33
N ASP A 128 -8.56 -10.44 4.38
CA ASP A 128 -9.48 -11.24 3.58
C ASP A 128 -9.32 -10.95 2.08
N TRP A 129 -9.11 -9.70 1.70
CA TRP A 129 -8.80 -9.33 0.32
C TRP A 129 -7.47 -9.91 -0.15
N LEU A 130 -6.42 -9.82 0.66
CA LEU A 130 -5.13 -10.44 0.35
C LEU A 130 -5.27 -11.96 0.20
N ALA A 131 -6.04 -12.64 1.05
CA ALA A 131 -6.30 -14.07 0.88
C ALA A 131 -6.88 -14.38 -0.49
N ARG A 132 -7.97 -13.69 -0.89
CA ARG A 132 -8.61 -13.88 -2.21
C ARG A 132 -7.68 -13.54 -3.38
N ALA A 133 -6.80 -12.56 -3.23
CA ALA A 133 -5.88 -12.15 -4.28
C ALA A 133 -4.80 -13.20 -4.60
N TYR A 134 -4.59 -14.19 -3.72
CA TYR A 134 -3.57 -15.24 -3.86
C TYR A 134 -4.12 -16.67 -3.70
N ASP A 135 -5.45 -16.83 -3.79
CA ASP A 135 -6.12 -18.14 -3.79
C ASP A 135 -6.06 -18.84 -5.16
#